data_AF-A0A7S4FG55-F1
#
_entry.id   AF-A0A7S4FG55-F1
#
_cell.length_a   1.000
_cell.length_b   1.000
_cell.length_c   1.000
_cell.angle_alpha   90.00
_cell.angle_beta   90.00
_cell.angle_gamma   90.00
#
_symmetry.space_group_name_H-M   'P 1'
#
loop_
_entity.id
_entity.type
_entity.pdbx_description
1 polymer ?
#
loop_
_entity_poly.entity_id
_entity_poly.type
_entity_poly.pdbx_seq_one_letter_code
_entity_poly.pdbx_strand_id
1 'polypeptide(L)'
;AYRFAERLSPANLLRSLHAILDRYPSLGGRIIDIKDGRHFESGMTKMQLRVVRVSAAGLRNPAEWAYLTEVYPLRPEGRAGLSLFQPMLLCTGEDSDGSVLLCVFDHVLGDVATYGFFMSAWSDAFRNLPHVPFTAAELPALVAGVTLDEPSSEHQVKRFHFQVQATPHVVGGDSAGSGVSTNDRLMAQAACAIARHETHEDRHDEQGRARIALMVDPRGRGVPSDFVGNAATSISLTVPWDMLLGGDHEAVAQHLRQCLVAQLQQLSQDPFAEAG
;
A
#
# COMPACT_ATOMS: atom_id res chain seq x y z
N ALA A 1 -1.36 7.68 7.51
CA ALA A 1 -1.64 8.74 8.50
C ALA A 1 -1.17 10.07 7.94
N TYR A 2 -1.98 11.13 8.07
CA TYR A 2 -1.70 12.47 7.55
C TYR A 2 -1.68 13.47 8.71
N ARG A 3 -0.56 14.16 8.90
CA ARG A 3 -0.41 15.18 9.96
C ARG A 3 -0.69 16.56 9.38
N PHE A 4 -1.49 17.34 10.10
CA PHE A 4 -1.83 18.72 9.78
C PHE A 4 -1.32 19.63 10.88
N ALA A 5 -0.74 20.77 10.48
CA ALA A 5 -0.33 21.81 11.43
C ALA A 5 -1.55 22.43 12.13
N GLU A 6 -2.68 22.47 11.44
CA GLU A 6 -3.93 23.00 11.94
C GLU A 6 -4.87 21.88 12.39
N ARG A 7 -5.78 22.23 13.30
CA ARG A 7 -6.86 21.33 13.71
C ARG A 7 -7.95 21.32 12.63
N LEU A 8 -8.13 20.17 12.00
CA LEU A 8 -9.22 19.99 11.03
C LEU A 8 -10.59 20.00 11.71
N SER A 9 -11.56 20.66 11.07
CA SER A 9 -12.95 20.66 11.52
C SER A 9 -13.62 19.30 11.25
N PRO A 10 -14.10 18.57 12.28
CA PRO A 10 -14.79 17.30 12.07
C PRO A 10 -16.04 17.42 11.18
N ALA A 11 -16.77 18.54 11.30
CA ALA A 11 -17.97 18.78 10.51
C ALA A 11 -17.65 18.97 9.02
N ASN A 12 -16.55 19.64 8.69
CA ASN A 12 -16.12 19.81 7.30
C ASN A 12 -15.56 18.50 6.72
N LEU A 13 -14.80 17.75 7.52
CA LEU A 13 -14.32 16.42 7.13
C LEU A 13 -15.48 15.46 6.85
N LEU A 14 -16.48 15.40 7.74
CA LEU A 14 -17.64 14.53 7.54
C LEU A 14 -18.48 14.94 6.32
N ARG A 15 -18.68 16.24 6.11
CA ARG A 15 -19.42 16.76 4.95
C ARG A 15 -18.73 16.43 3.62
N SER A 16 -17.43 16.66 3.54
CA SER A 16 -16.63 16.33 2.35
C SER A 16 -16.52 14.83 2.13
N LEU A 17 -16.52 14.04 3.21
CA LEU A 17 -16.55 12.59 3.13
C LEU A 17 -17.87 12.08 2.53
N HIS A 18 -19.00 12.64 2.96
CA HIS A 18 -20.29 12.33 2.34
C HIS A 18 -20.33 12.75 0.86
N ALA A 19 -19.74 13.89 0.51
CA ALA A 19 -19.72 14.35 -0.88
C ALA A 19 -18.95 13.41 -1.83
N ILE A 20 -17.95 12.66 -1.32
CA ILE A 20 -17.24 11.68 -2.14
C ILE A 20 -17.91 10.30 -2.17
N LEU A 21 -18.84 10.00 -1.26
CA LEU A 21 -19.55 8.72 -1.25
C LEU A 21 -20.44 8.53 -2.48
N ASP A 22 -21.02 9.61 -3.00
CA ASP A 22 -21.79 9.57 -4.24
C ASP A 22 -20.92 9.14 -5.44
N ARG A 23 -19.61 9.34 -5.35
CA ARG A 23 -18.63 9.02 -6.39
C ARG A 23 -17.95 7.68 -6.15
N TYR A 24 -17.71 7.35 -4.89
CA TYR A 24 -17.06 6.13 -4.44
C TYR A 24 -17.95 5.39 -3.44
N PRO A 25 -19.08 4.83 -3.91
CA PRO A 25 -20.04 4.18 -3.02
C PRO A 25 -19.42 2.97 -2.30
N SER A 26 -18.41 2.33 -2.91
CA SER A 26 -17.65 1.22 -2.31
C SER A 26 -16.99 1.57 -0.99
N LEU A 27 -16.59 2.84 -0.77
CA LEU A 27 -16.05 3.29 0.52
C LEU A 27 -17.05 3.11 1.66
N GLY A 28 -18.35 3.31 1.38
CA GLY A 28 -19.44 3.09 2.34
C GLY A 28 -19.77 1.62 2.58
N GLY A 29 -19.09 0.72 1.87
CA GLY A 29 -19.28 -0.71 1.95
C GLY A 29 -18.81 -1.32 3.27
N ARG A 30 -19.30 -2.52 3.54
CA ARG A 30 -18.77 -3.46 4.54
C ARG A 30 -18.72 -4.85 3.96
N ILE A 31 -17.88 -5.72 4.51
CA ILE A 31 -17.93 -7.16 4.22
C ILE A 31 -19.12 -7.75 4.99
N ILE A 32 -20.18 -8.20 4.31
CA ILE A 32 -21.36 -8.83 4.94
C ILE A 32 -21.13 -10.32 5.18
N ASP A 33 -20.63 -11.01 4.17
CA ASP A 33 -20.40 -12.45 4.17
C ASP A 33 -19.14 -12.72 3.34
N ILE A 34 -18.42 -13.78 3.65
CA ILE A 34 -17.29 -14.27 2.86
C ILE A 34 -17.68 -15.64 2.33
N LYS A 35 -18.26 -15.69 1.13
CA LYS A 35 -18.60 -16.93 0.45
C LYS A 35 -17.34 -17.55 -0.14
N ASP A 36 -17.05 -18.79 0.26
CA ASP A 36 -15.94 -19.61 -0.23
C ASP A 36 -14.53 -18.97 -0.07
N GLY A 37 -14.37 -18.03 0.88
CA GLY A 37 -13.11 -17.32 1.10
C GLY A 37 -12.75 -16.28 0.02
N ARG A 38 -13.59 -16.11 -1.01
CA ARG A 38 -13.22 -15.40 -2.25
C ARG A 38 -14.25 -14.36 -2.70
N HIS A 39 -15.51 -14.51 -2.29
CA HIS A 39 -16.58 -13.59 -2.65
C HIS A 39 -17.06 -12.88 -1.39
N PHE A 40 -17.30 -11.59 -1.48
CA PHE A 40 -17.92 -10.85 -0.39
C PHE A 40 -19.15 -10.11 -0.88
N GLU A 41 -20.17 -10.08 -0.03
CA GLU A 41 -21.31 -9.20 -0.24
C GLU A 41 -20.99 -7.84 0.39
N SER A 42 -21.06 -6.78 -0.42
CA SER A 42 -20.91 -5.41 0.07
C SER A 42 -22.26 -4.81 0.41
N GLY A 43 -22.44 -4.39 1.68
CA GLY A 43 -23.60 -3.61 2.10
C GLY A 43 -23.25 -2.16 2.33
N MET A 44 -24.16 -1.24 2.01
CA MET A 44 -23.98 0.16 2.41
C MET A 44 -24.15 0.33 3.92
N THR A 45 -23.18 0.99 4.54
CA THR A 45 -23.24 1.43 5.92
C THR A 45 -23.19 2.94 6.00
N LYS A 46 -23.71 3.50 7.10
CA LYS A 46 -23.41 4.89 7.43
C LYS A 46 -21.92 4.99 7.69
N MET A 47 -21.22 5.73 6.84
CA MET A 47 -19.82 6.05 7.08
C MET A 47 -19.67 6.89 8.34
N GLN A 48 -18.64 6.61 9.11
CA GLN A 48 -18.38 7.32 10.36
C GLN A 48 -16.98 7.91 10.34
N LEU A 49 -16.89 9.21 10.64
CA LEU A 49 -15.65 9.84 11.05
C LEU A 49 -15.53 9.72 12.56
N ARG A 50 -14.54 8.98 13.06
CA ARG A 50 -14.27 8.92 14.50
C ARG A 50 -13.39 10.10 14.88
N VAL A 51 -13.73 10.80 15.95
CA VAL A 51 -12.88 11.86 16.51
C VAL A 51 -12.36 11.36 17.85
N VAL A 52 -11.05 11.22 17.96
CA VAL A 52 -10.39 10.68 19.15
C VAL A 52 -9.56 11.78 19.78
N ARG A 53 -9.84 12.08 21.05
CA ARG A 53 -9.02 12.99 21.82
C ARG A 53 -7.79 12.26 22.35
N VAL A 54 -6.61 12.76 22.04
CA VAL A 54 -5.32 12.22 22.47
C VAL A 54 -4.52 13.27 23.24
N SER A 55 -3.47 12.84 23.95
CA SER A 55 -2.50 13.76 24.53
C SER A 55 -1.62 14.39 23.44
N ALA A 56 -0.97 15.52 23.73
CA ALA A 56 -0.01 16.13 22.81
C ALA A 56 1.18 15.21 22.48
N ALA A 57 1.61 14.40 23.45
CA ALA A 57 2.64 13.38 23.24
C ALA A 57 2.14 12.28 22.29
N GLY A 58 0.91 11.80 22.49
CA GLY A 58 0.31 10.79 21.62
C GLY A 58 0.08 11.28 20.20
N LEU A 59 -0.28 12.55 20.01
CA LEU A 59 -0.36 13.17 18.69
C LEU A 59 1.01 13.26 17.99
N ARG A 60 2.13 13.08 18.69
CA ARG A 60 3.49 13.10 18.13
C ARG A 60 4.11 11.70 18.04
N ASN A 61 3.43 10.67 18.52
CA ASN A 61 3.95 9.30 18.61
C ASN A 61 3.28 8.36 17.59
N PRO A 62 3.93 8.05 16.45
CA PRO A 62 3.37 7.14 15.47
C PRO A 62 3.14 5.70 15.97
N ALA A 63 3.83 5.27 17.03
CA ALA A 63 3.61 3.94 17.61
C ALA A 63 2.25 3.86 18.31
N GLU A 64 1.82 4.95 18.97
CA GLU A 64 0.47 5.04 19.55
C GLU A 64 -0.60 5.03 18.46
N TRP A 65 -0.34 5.65 17.30
CA TRP A 65 -1.30 5.60 16.18
C TRP A 65 -1.49 4.20 15.64
N ALA A 66 -0.41 3.40 15.57
CA ALA A 66 -0.45 2.01 15.13
C ALA A 66 -1.33 1.16 16.06
N TYR A 67 -1.15 1.32 17.38
CA TYR A 67 -2.01 0.69 18.38
C TYR A 67 -3.49 1.08 18.18
N LEU A 68 -3.78 2.36 17.93
CA LEU A 68 -5.14 2.81 17.64
C LEU A 68 -5.71 2.16 16.37
N THR A 69 -4.90 1.96 15.33
CA THR A 69 -5.34 1.27 14.11
C THR A 69 -5.46 -0.25 14.24
N GLU A 70 -4.81 -0.87 15.23
CA GLU A 70 -4.86 -2.31 15.48
C GLU A 70 -5.97 -2.71 16.46
N VAL A 71 -6.26 -1.86 17.45
CA VAL A 71 -7.23 -2.14 18.52
C VAL A 71 -8.64 -1.63 18.19
N TYR A 72 -8.78 -0.55 17.41
CA TYR A 72 -10.08 0.01 17.05
C TYR A 72 -10.81 -0.52 15.81
N PRO A 73 -10.24 -1.36 14.91
CA PRO A 73 -11.07 -2.28 14.16
C PRO A 73 -11.62 -3.27 15.18
N LEU A 74 -12.72 -2.90 15.83
CA LEU A 74 -13.53 -3.79 16.67
C LEU A 74 -13.89 -4.97 15.78
N ARG A 75 -13.13 -6.05 15.87
CA ARG A 75 -13.49 -7.36 15.35
C ARG A 75 -14.69 -7.82 16.18
N PRO A 76 -15.94 -7.79 15.67
CA PRO A 76 -16.99 -8.54 16.33
C PRO A 76 -16.77 -9.98 15.86
N GLU A 77 -16.00 -10.78 16.62
CA GLU A 77 -15.79 -12.23 16.42
C GLU A 77 -16.04 -12.71 14.96
N GLY A 78 -15.16 -12.31 14.04
CA GLY A 78 -15.36 -12.48 12.60
C GLY A 78 -15.03 -11.22 11.78
N ARG A 79 -14.75 -11.38 10.49
CA ARG A 79 -14.59 -10.24 9.55
C ARG A 79 -15.92 -9.65 9.08
N ALA A 80 -17.03 -10.32 9.39
CA ALA A 80 -18.37 -9.87 9.03
C ALA A 80 -18.72 -8.57 9.76
N GLY A 81 -19.14 -7.56 9.01
CA GLY A 81 -19.60 -6.28 9.56
C GLY A 81 -18.58 -5.14 9.54
N LEU A 82 -17.31 -5.40 9.20
CA LEU A 82 -16.27 -4.36 9.18
C LEU A 82 -16.46 -3.41 7.98
N SER A 83 -16.53 -2.11 8.25
CA SER A 83 -16.54 -1.08 7.21
C SER A 83 -15.24 -1.12 6.42
N LEU A 84 -15.35 -1.06 5.10
CA LEU A 84 -14.20 -1.12 4.19
C LEU A 84 -13.30 0.11 4.30
N PHE A 85 -13.84 1.25 4.73
CA PHE A 85 -13.07 2.46 5.00
C PHE A 85 -13.40 3.04 6.38
N GLN A 86 -12.38 3.32 7.17
CA GLN A 86 -12.49 3.83 8.53
C GLN A 86 -11.56 5.05 8.75
N PRO A 87 -12.09 6.27 8.62
CA PRO A 87 -11.35 7.48 8.95
C PRO A 87 -11.44 7.83 10.45
N MET A 88 -10.30 8.21 11.03
CA MET A 88 -10.19 8.67 12.42
C MET A 88 -9.39 9.96 12.49
N LEU A 89 -9.96 11.00 13.09
CA LEU A 89 -9.28 12.26 13.39
C LEU A 89 -8.77 12.24 14.83
N LEU A 90 -7.46 12.27 15.01
CA LEU A 90 -6.82 12.49 16.29
C LEU A 90 -6.61 13.99 16.50
N CYS A 91 -7.06 14.50 17.64
CA CYS A 91 -6.83 15.89 18.04
C CYS A 91 -6.58 15.99 19.54
N THR A 92 -5.87 17.03 19.99
CA THR A 92 -5.77 17.35 21.41
C THR A 92 -6.94 18.26 21.84
N GLY A 93 -6.90 18.76 23.07
CA GLY A 93 -7.80 19.82 23.53
C GLY A 93 -7.40 21.21 23.04
N GLU A 94 -6.18 21.37 22.51
CA GLU A 94 -5.61 22.66 22.11
C GLU A 94 -5.53 22.75 20.59
N ASP A 95 -5.90 23.89 20.02
CA ASP A 95 -5.90 24.08 18.56
C ASP A 95 -4.48 24.21 17.97
N SER A 96 -3.50 24.57 18.81
CA SER A 96 -2.09 24.78 18.46
C SER A 96 -1.32 23.49 18.12
N ASP A 97 -1.78 22.33 18.60
CA ASP A 97 -1.11 21.05 18.38
C ASP A 97 -1.42 20.44 16.99
N GLY A 98 -2.41 21.00 16.29
CA GLY A 98 -2.87 20.51 15.00
C GLY A 98 -3.72 19.25 15.11
N SER A 99 -3.64 18.39 14.09
CA SER A 99 -4.40 17.13 14.06
C SER A 99 -3.72 16.05 13.21
N VAL A 100 -4.11 14.81 13.42
CA VAL A 100 -3.67 13.66 12.60
C VAL A 100 -4.90 12.93 12.08
N LEU A 101 -4.99 12.75 10.77
CA LEU A 101 -6.01 11.92 10.13
C LEU A 101 -5.43 10.52 9.86
N LEU A 102 -6.01 9.51 10.51
CA LEU A 102 -5.78 8.10 10.22
C LEU A 102 -6.85 7.62 9.27
N CYS A 103 -6.44 6.88 8.23
CA CYS A 103 -7.30 6.32 7.22
C CYS A 103 -6.97 4.84 7.13
N VAL A 104 -7.90 3.99 7.53
CA VAL A 104 -7.77 2.54 7.43
C VAL A 104 -8.65 2.08 6.28
N PHE A 105 -8.06 1.34 5.34
CA PHE A 105 -8.74 0.77 4.20
C PHE A 105 -8.62 -0.76 4.28
N ASP A 106 -9.70 -1.44 3.97
CA ASP A 106 -9.63 -2.85 3.64
C ASP A 106 -9.00 -3.02 2.24
N HIS A 107 -8.08 -3.96 2.09
CA HIS A 107 -7.40 -4.25 0.82
C HIS A 107 -8.32 -4.72 -0.29
N VAL A 108 -9.52 -5.17 0.06
CA VAL A 108 -10.59 -5.45 -0.91
C VAL A 108 -11.02 -4.21 -1.69
N LEU A 109 -10.93 -3.00 -1.13
CA LEU A 109 -11.28 -1.76 -1.85
C LEU A 109 -10.32 -1.46 -3.01
N GLY A 110 -9.07 -1.90 -2.90
CA GLY A 110 -8.05 -1.62 -3.88
C GLY A 110 -6.64 -1.63 -3.34
N ASP A 111 -5.72 -1.22 -4.19
CA ASP A 111 -4.31 -1.04 -3.87
C ASP A 111 -4.00 0.40 -3.41
N VAL A 112 -2.72 0.65 -3.11
CA VAL A 112 -2.24 1.94 -2.61
C VAL A 112 -2.51 3.09 -3.59
N ALA A 113 -2.47 2.83 -4.90
CA ALA A 113 -2.77 3.85 -5.91
C ALA A 113 -4.24 4.27 -5.85
N THR A 114 -5.15 3.30 -5.74
CA THR A 114 -6.58 3.55 -5.51
C THR A 114 -6.84 4.38 -4.25
N TYR A 115 -6.14 4.08 -3.15
CA TYR A 115 -6.25 4.88 -1.93
C TYR A 115 -5.77 6.32 -2.15
N GLY A 116 -4.72 6.50 -2.96
CA GLY A 116 -4.24 7.82 -3.39
C GLY A 116 -5.33 8.62 -4.12
N PHE A 117 -6.04 7.99 -5.05
CA PHE A 117 -7.15 8.60 -5.77
C PHE A 117 -8.28 9.02 -4.82
N PHE A 118 -8.68 8.15 -3.91
CA PHE A 118 -9.71 8.46 -2.91
C PHE A 118 -9.31 9.62 -2.01
N MET A 119 -8.07 9.61 -1.51
CA MET A 119 -7.58 10.66 -0.62
C MET A 119 -7.43 12.00 -1.34
N SER A 120 -7.00 12.00 -2.60
CA SER A 120 -6.97 13.21 -3.44
C SER A 120 -8.38 13.74 -3.67
N ALA A 121 -9.31 12.87 -4.06
CA ALA A 121 -10.71 13.23 -4.28
C ALA A 121 -11.36 13.82 -3.01
N TRP A 122 -11.08 13.23 -1.85
CA TRP A 122 -11.57 13.73 -0.57
C TRP A 122 -10.98 15.10 -0.23
N SER A 123 -9.68 15.30 -0.49
CA SER A 123 -9.02 16.59 -0.32
C SER A 123 -9.64 17.68 -1.22
N ASP A 124 -9.97 17.35 -2.46
CA ASP A 124 -10.65 18.26 -3.37
C ASP A 124 -12.06 18.61 -2.89
N ALA A 125 -12.83 17.60 -2.46
CA ALA A 125 -14.15 17.81 -1.88
C ALA A 125 -14.11 18.66 -0.61
N PHE A 126 -13.10 18.46 0.25
CA PHE A 126 -12.88 19.27 1.46
C PHE A 126 -12.62 20.75 1.12
N ARG A 127 -11.94 21.00 0.01
CA ARG A 127 -11.63 22.35 -0.50
C ARG A 127 -12.71 22.93 -1.42
N ASN A 128 -13.80 22.20 -1.67
CA ASN A 128 -14.83 22.52 -2.68
C ASN A 128 -14.25 22.73 -4.09
N LEU A 129 -13.21 21.98 -4.45
CA LEU A 129 -12.59 22.04 -5.78
C LEU A 129 -13.33 21.13 -6.78
N PRO A 130 -13.33 21.49 -8.08
CA PRO A 130 -13.82 20.62 -9.14
C PRO A 130 -12.99 19.35 -9.20
N HIS A 131 -13.64 18.25 -9.56
CA HIS A 131 -13.05 16.92 -9.51
C HIS A 131 -12.79 16.38 -10.91
N VAL A 132 -11.70 15.63 -11.04
CA VAL A 132 -11.40 14.85 -12.26
C VAL A 132 -12.07 13.48 -12.12
N PRO A 133 -12.94 13.07 -13.05
CA PRO A 133 -13.62 11.77 -12.99
C PRO A 133 -12.62 10.61 -13.17
N PHE A 134 -13.01 9.43 -12.68
CA PHE A 134 -12.23 8.19 -12.75
C PHE A 134 -13.00 7.11 -13.50
N THR A 135 -12.27 6.17 -14.09
CA THR A 135 -12.84 5.05 -14.83
C THR A 135 -13.19 3.92 -13.87
N ALA A 136 -14.50 3.70 -13.68
CA ALA A 136 -15.04 2.49 -13.08
C ALA A 136 -15.11 1.38 -14.16
N ALA A 137 -13.96 0.81 -14.53
CA ALA A 137 -13.93 -0.36 -15.39
C ALA A 137 -14.05 -1.62 -14.52
N GLU A 138 -14.82 -2.60 -14.96
CA GLU A 138 -14.74 -3.96 -14.39
C GLU A 138 -13.53 -4.64 -15.03
N LEU A 139 -12.47 -4.89 -14.25
CA LEU A 139 -11.41 -5.81 -14.68
C LEU A 139 -11.85 -7.24 -14.34
N PRO A 140 -11.58 -8.22 -15.22
CA PRO A 140 -11.82 -9.63 -14.88
C PRO A 140 -11.04 -9.99 -13.61
N ALA A 141 -11.76 -10.50 -12.59
CA ALA A 141 -11.16 -10.90 -11.33
C ALA A 141 -10.26 -12.13 -11.55
N LEU A 142 -8.95 -11.94 -11.62
CA LEU A 142 -7.96 -13.02 -11.52
C LEU A 142 -7.82 -13.40 -10.04
N VAL A 143 -8.61 -14.38 -9.60
CA VAL A 143 -8.53 -14.92 -8.24
C VAL A 143 -7.51 -16.04 -8.20
N ALA A 144 -6.23 -15.69 -8.08
CA ALA A 144 -5.21 -16.67 -7.71
C ALA A 144 -5.34 -16.95 -6.21
N GLY A 145 -5.87 -18.13 -5.87
CA GLY A 145 -6.04 -18.55 -4.49
C GLY A 145 -4.68 -18.82 -3.83
N VAL A 146 -4.20 -17.88 -3.02
CA VAL A 146 -3.06 -18.10 -2.14
C VAL A 146 -3.59 -18.27 -0.72
N THR A 147 -3.42 -19.46 -0.16
CA THR A 147 -3.63 -19.70 1.27
C THR A 147 -2.49 -18.99 2.01
N LEU A 148 -2.83 -18.04 2.88
CA LEU A 148 -1.86 -17.42 3.77
C LEU A 148 -1.79 -18.25 5.05
N ASP A 149 -0.63 -18.80 5.36
CA ASP A 149 -0.33 -19.29 6.71
C ASP A 149 -0.34 -18.11 7.68
N GLU A 150 -0.85 -18.32 8.90
CA GLU A 150 -0.84 -17.28 9.92
C GLU A 150 0.62 -16.89 10.23
N PRO A 151 0.97 -15.59 10.23
CA PRO A 151 2.31 -15.16 10.60
C PRO A 151 2.57 -15.56 12.06
N SER A 152 3.49 -16.49 12.27
CA SER A 152 3.83 -17.08 13.55
C SER A 152 5.06 -16.39 14.18
N SER A 153 4.93 -15.13 14.61
CA SER A 153 5.83 -14.55 15.64
C SER A 153 5.52 -13.08 15.99
N GLU A 154 5.98 -12.66 17.17
CA GLU A 154 6.10 -11.25 17.55
C GLU A 154 7.18 -10.56 16.71
N HIS A 155 6.77 -9.85 15.66
CA HIS A 155 7.69 -9.07 14.83
C HIS A 155 7.84 -7.63 15.35
N GLN A 156 9.08 -7.14 15.42
CA GLN A 156 9.35 -5.71 15.66
C GLN A 156 9.42 -4.96 14.32
N VAL A 157 8.54 -3.99 14.13
CA VAL A 157 8.59 -3.10 12.96
C VAL A 157 9.58 -1.97 13.21
N LYS A 158 10.68 -1.93 12.45
CA LYS A 158 11.67 -0.85 12.48
C LYS A 158 11.53 0.05 11.26
N ARG A 159 11.70 1.36 11.43
CA ARG A 159 11.66 2.35 10.34
C ARG A 159 13.05 2.85 10.03
N PHE A 160 13.41 2.83 8.75
CA PHE A 160 14.68 3.34 8.25
C PHE A 160 14.41 4.53 7.33
N HIS A 161 15.21 5.59 7.47
CA HIS A 161 15.13 6.77 6.60
C HIS A 161 16.33 6.78 5.67
N PHE A 162 16.06 6.69 4.37
CA PHE A 162 17.08 6.82 3.33
C PHE A 162 17.14 8.27 2.88
N GLN A 163 18.28 8.92 3.10
CA GLN A 163 18.50 10.27 2.58
C GLN A 163 19.06 10.17 1.17
N VAL A 164 18.30 10.67 0.20
CA VAL A 164 18.84 10.94 -1.13
C VAL A 164 19.79 12.12 -0.97
N GLN A 165 21.10 11.87 -0.90
CA GLN A 165 22.05 12.95 -1.03
C GLN A 165 21.81 13.56 -2.42
N ALA A 166 21.41 14.83 -2.45
CA ALA A 166 21.26 15.58 -3.68
C ALA A 166 22.65 15.66 -4.33
N THR A 167 22.99 14.68 -5.17
CA THR A 167 24.10 14.83 -6.10
C THR A 167 23.76 16.02 -7.00
N PRO A 168 24.60 17.06 -7.06
CA PRO A 168 24.35 18.18 -7.94
C PRO A 168 24.32 17.66 -9.38
N HIS A 169 23.16 17.83 -10.02
CA HIS A 169 22.93 17.74 -11.46
C HIS A 169 23.37 16.43 -12.17
N VAL A 170 22.40 15.57 -12.45
CA VAL A 170 22.05 15.22 -13.85
C VAL A 170 20.52 15.21 -13.96
N VAL A 171 19.92 16.40 -14.03
CA VAL A 171 18.60 16.57 -14.63
C VAL A 171 18.89 16.84 -16.11
N GLY A 172 18.64 15.85 -16.96
CA GLY A 172 18.95 15.92 -18.39
C GLY A 172 20.18 15.11 -18.75
N GLY A 173 20.01 13.79 -18.75
CA GLY A 173 21.01 12.86 -19.22
C GLY A 173 20.52 11.47 -18.90
N ASP A 174 19.99 10.80 -19.91
CA ASP A 174 20.19 9.37 -20.03
C ASP A 174 21.66 9.10 -19.72
N SER A 175 21.97 8.75 -18.46
CA SER A 175 23.19 8.02 -18.17
C SER A 175 22.97 6.66 -18.82
N ALA A 176 23.28 6.62 -20.11
CA ALA A 176 23.21 5.45 -20.96
C ALA A 176 23.87 4.27 -20.24
N GLY A 177 23.09 3.23 -19.93
CA GLY A 177 23.66 1.98 -19.45
C GLY A 177 22.70 1.05 -18.71
N SER A 178 22.16 1.45 -17.56
CA SER A 178 21.65 0.43 -16.62
C SER A 178 20.13 0.36 -16.45
N GLY A 179 19.37 1.44 -16.70
CA GLY A 179 17.91 1.45 -16.50
C GLY A 179 17.44 1.16 -15.06
N VAL A 180 18.35 1.19 -14.08
CA VAL A 180 18.10 0.88 -12.67
C VAL A 180 17.47 2.09 -11.96
N SER A 181 16.34 1.87 -11.29
CA SER A 181 15.61 2.91 -10.55
C SER A 181 16.13 3.08 -9.11
N THR A 182 15.79 4.21 -8.48
CA THR A 182 16.01 4.41 -7.03
C THR A 182 15.36 3.29 -6.21
N ASN A 183 14.17 2.81 -6.61
CA ASN A 183 13.48 1.72 -5.93
C ASN A 183 14.27 0.41 -6.01
N ASP A 184 14.87 0.10 -7.17
CA ASP A 184 15.69 -1.11 -7.35
C ASP A 184 16.90 -1.10 -6.42
N ARG A 185 17.57 0.06 -6.31
CA ARG A 185 18.71 0.25 -5.41
C ARG A 185 18.32 0.08 -3.94
N LEU A 186 17.20 0.66 -3.53
CA LEU A 186 16.70 0.53 -2.15
C LEU A 186 16.31 -0.92 -1.83
N MET A 187 15.64 -1.61 -2.76
CA MET A 187 15.32 -3.03 -2.63
C MET A 187 16.59 -3.87 -2.53
N ALA A 188 17.59 -3.63 -3.37
CA ALA A 188 18.86 -4.34 -3.32
C ALA A 188 19.60 -4.14 -1.99
N GLN A 189 19.65 -2.90 -1.49
CA GLN A 189 20.22 -2.57 -0.18
C GLN A 189 19.48 -3.30 0.95
N ALA A 190 18.14 -3.26 0.94
CA ALA A 190 17.31 -3.94 1.93
C ALA A 190 17.51 -5.46 1.88
N ALA A 191 17.49 -6.06 0.69
CA ALA A 191 17.67 -7.50 0.51
C ALA A 191 19.04 -7.97 0.99
N CYS A 192 20.12 -7.24 0.67
CA CYS A 192 21.46 -7.59 1.15
C CYS A 192 21.58 -7.44 2.67
N ALA A 193 20.95 -6.43 3.26
CA ALA A 193 20.92 -6.26 4.71
C ALA A 193 20.17 -7.40 5.39
N ILE A 194 18.96 -7.76 4.91
CA ILE A 194 18.15 -8.87 5.44
C ILE A 194 18.91 -10.19 5.31
N ALA A 195 19.50 -10.45 4.14
CA ALA A 195 20.21 -11.70 3.86
C ALA A 195 21.36 -12.00 4.84
N ARG A 196 22.01 -10.96 5.37
CA ARG A 196 23.08 -11.10 6.38
C ARG A 196 22.58 -11.47 7.77
N HIS A 197 21.30 -11.23 8.04
CA HIS A 197 20.67 -11.50 9.33
C HIS A 197 19.86 -12.80 9.35
N GLU A 198 19.59 -13.40 8.18
CA GLU A 198 18.97 -14.73 8.12
C GLU A 198 19.96 -15.84 8.49
N THR A 199 19.47 -16.78 9.31
CA THR A 199 20.29 -17.87 9.81
C THR A 199 20.50 -18.92 8.72
N HIS A 200 21.54 -19.75 8.85
CA HIS A 200 21.83 -20.79 7.86
C HIS A 200 20.68 -21.82 7.69
N GLU A 201 19.79 -21.94 8.68
CA GLU A 201 18.60 -22.82 8.66
C GLU A 201 17.44 -22.22 7.85
N ASP A 202 17.44 -20.92 7.57
CA ASP A 202 16.41 -20.27 6.73
C ASP A 202 16.73 -20.35 5.23
N ARG A 203 17.93 -20.82 4.86
CA ARG A 203 18.50 -20.78 3.50
C ARG A 203 18.00 -21.91 2.58
N HIS A 204 16.88 -22.54 2.90
CA HIS A 204 16.41 -23.76 2.23
C HIS A 204 15.44 -23.46 1.06
N ASP A 205 15.94 -22.84 0.00
CA ASP A 205 15.55 -23.36 -1.31
C ASP A 205 16.63 -24.37 -1.74
N GLU A 206 16.25 -25.44 -2.44
CA GLU A 206 17.22 -26.44 -2.93
C GLU A 206 18.19 -25.86 -3.99
N GLN A 207 18.05 -24.58 -4.34
CA GLN A 207 18.65 -23.93 -5.50
C GLN A 207 19.64 -22.81 -5.15
N GLY A 208 19.83 -22.49 -3.87
CA GLY A 208 20.66 -21.37 -3.40
C GLY A 208 20.16 -19.98 -3.80
N ARG A 209 18.84 -19.75 -3.89
CA ARG A 209 18.25 -18.46 -4.29
C ARG A 209 17.28 -17.90 -3.23
N ALA A 210 17.23 -16.58 -3.16
CA ALA A 210 16.24 -15.83 -2.42
C ALA A 210 15.14 -15.36 -3.37
N ARG A 211 13.88 -15.38 -2.90
CA ARG A 211 12.73 -14.85 -3.64
C ARG A 211 12.33 -13.48 -3.08
N ILE A 212 12.30 -12.48 -3.95
CA ILE A 212 11.85 -11.13 -3.64
C ILE A 212 10.54 -10.89 -4.39
N ALA A 213 9.44 -10.77 -3.66
CA ALA A 213 8.14 -10.42 -4.23
C ALA A 213 8.03 -8.90 -4.41
N LEU A 214 7.75 -8.46 -5.63
CA LEU A 214 7.54 -7.06 -5.98
C LEU A 214 6.10 -6.86 -6.45
N MET A 215 5.38 -5.94 -5.82
CA MET A 215 4.09 -5.50 -6.34
C MET A 215 4.31 -4.47 -7.45
N VAL A 216 3.69 -4.69 -8.60
CA VAL A 216 3.76 -3.80 -9.77
C VAL A 216 2.37 -3.29 -10.11
N ASP A 217 2.28 -2.01 -10.44
CA ASP A 217 1.06 -1.38 -10.94
C ASP A 217 1.02 -1.42 -12.49
N PRO A 218 0.06 -2.15 -13.10
CA PRO A 218 -0.11 -2.22 -14.54
C PRO A 218 -0.90 -1.03 -15.13
N ARG A 219 -1.37 -0.10 -14.30
CA ARG A 219 -2.03 1.12 -14.78
C ARG A 219 -1.13 1.88 -15.77
N GLY A 220 -1.73 2.33 -16.87
CA GLY A 220 -1.01 2.91 -18.01
C GLY A 220 -0.38 1.88 -18.97
N ARG A 221 -0.53 0.57 -18.69
CA ARG A 221 0.01 -0.55 -19.49
C ARG A 221 -1.05 -1.61 -19.74
N GLY A 222 -2.17 -1.20 -20.34
CA GLY A 222 -3.33 -2.07 -20.60
C GLY A 222 -4.44 -1.96 -19.56
N VAL A 223 -4.14 -1.45 -18.36
CA VAL A 223 -5.14 -0.99 -17.39
C VAL A 223 -5.23 0.55 -17.43
N PRO A 224 -6.44 1.16 -17.41
CA PRO A 224 -6.59 2.61 -17.37
C PRO A 224 -5.81 3.25 -16.22
N SER A 225 -5.17 4.40 -16.47
CA SER A 225 -4.34 5.08 -15.46
C SER A 225 -5.14 5.55 -14.24
N ASP A 226 -6.43 5.73 -14.41
CA ASP A 226 -7.42 6.18 -13.44
C ASP A 226 -8.31 5.04 -12.91
N PHE A 227 -7.91 3.78 -13.14
CA PHE A 227 -8.64 2.62 -12.66
C PHE A 227 -8.70 2.58 -11.13
N VAL A 228 -9.92 2.43 -10.61
CA VAL A 228 -10.22 2.34 -9.17
C VAL A 228 -10.49 0.88 -8.81
N GLY A 229 -9.63 0.32 -7.97
CA GLY A 229 -9.70 -1.07 -7.53
C GLY A 229 -8.32 -1.64 -7.22
N ASN A 230 -8.20 -2.96 -7.25
CA ASN A 230 -6.91 -3.64 -7.08
C ASN A 230 -6.37 -4.00 -8.47
N ALA A 231 -5.35 -3.28 -8.93
CA ALA A 231 -4.65 -3.61 -10.17
C ALA A 231 -3.25 -4.18 -9.89
N ALA A 232 -2.77 -4.09 -8.65
CA ALA A 232 -1.42 -4.50 -8.29
C ALA A 232 -1.22 -6.00 -8.52
N THR A 233 -0.19 -6.35 -9.29
CA THR A 233 0.20 -7.74 -9.55
C THR A 233 1.53 -8.02 -8.86
N SER A 234 1.68 -9.21 -8.27
CA SER A 234 2.94 -9.65 -7.66
C SER A 234 3.85 -10.29 -8.71
N ILE A 235 5.10 -9.86 -8.74
CA ILE A 235 6.17 -10.38 -9.59
C ILE A 235 7.23 -10.98 -8.66
N SER A 236 7.54 -12.26 -8.83
CA SER A 236 8.53 -12.96 -8.00
C SER A 236 9.90 -12.95 -8.67
N LEU A 237 10.80 -12.13 -8.15
CA LEU A 237 12.19 -12.03 -8.62
C LEU A 237 13.07 -13.00 -7.83
N THR A 238 13.97 -13.71 -8.52
CA THR A 238 14.89 -14.65 -7.86
C THR A 238 16.33 -14.13 -7.93
N VAL A 239 16.99 -14.08 -6.77
CA VAL A 239 18.36 -13.57 -6.64
C VAL A 239 19.23 -14.65 -5.96
N PRO A 240 20.41 -14.98 -6.50
CA PRO A 240 21.33 -15.89 -5.83
C PRO A 240 21.73 -15.40 -4.43
N TRP A 241 21.77 -16.31 -3.45
CA TRP A 241 22.12 -15.98 -2.06
C TRP A 241 23.56 -15.44 -1.92
N ASP A 242 24.50 -15.99 -2.69
CA ASP A 242 25.90 -15.54 -2.73
C ASP A 242 26.03 -14.08 -3.19
N MET A 243 25.22 -13.66 -4.16
CA MET A 243 25.16 -12.28 -4.63
C MET A 243 24.69 -11.32 -3.52
N LEU A 244 23.65 -11.71 -2.76
CA LEU A 244 23.14 -10.92 -1.64
C LEU A 244 24.17 -10.81 -0.50
N LEU A 245 24.85 -11.92 -0.18
CA LEU A 245 25.87 -11.97 0.87
C LEU A 245 27.13 -11.19 0.48
N GLY A 246 27.48 -11.16 -0.81
CA GLY A 246 28.59 -10.39 -1.35
C GLY A 246 28.45 -8.88 -1.12
N GLY A 247 27.22 -8.37 -1.03
CA GLY A 247 26.95 -6.98 -0.61
C GLY A 247 27.18 -5.91 -1.67
N ASP A 248 27.37 -6.30 -2.94
CA ASP A 248 27.37 -5.35 -4.06
C ASP A 248 25.92 -4.98 -4.42
N HIS A 249 25.43 -3.92 -3.78
CA HIS A 249 24.05 -3.47 -3.97
C HIS A 249 23.74 -3.03 -5.40
N GLU A 250 24.73 -2.53 -6.16
CA GLU A 250 24.50 -2.11 -7.55
C GLU A 250 24.38 -3.32 -8.47
N ALA A 251 25.20 -4.36 -8.27
CA ALA A 251 25.06 -5.62 -9.00
C ALA A 251 23.69 -6.28 -8.72
N VAL A 252 23.26 -6.32 -7.46
CA VAL A 252 21.93 -6.84 -7.08
C VAL A 252 20.82 -6.00 -7.70
N ALA A 253 20.93 -4.66 -7.70
CA ALA A 253 19.91 -3.79 -8.29
C ALA A 253 19.80 -3.98 -9.81
N GLN A 254 20.93 -4.16 -10.50
CA GLN A 254 20.94 -4.48 -11.94
C GLN A 254 20.30 -5.84 -12.21
N HIS A 255 20.64 -6.87 -11.42
CA HIS A 255 20.05 -8.20 -11.53
C HIS A 255 18.52 -8.15 -11.34
N LEU A 256 18.04 -7.45 -10.29
CA LEU A 256 16.60 -7.25 -10.05
C LEU A 256 15.91 -6.57 -11.23
N ARG A 257 16.51 -5.51 -11.78
CA ARG A 257 15.99 -4.80 -12.96
C ARG A 257 15.90 -5.71 -14.18
N GLN A 258 16.91 -6.53 -14.44
CA GLN A 258 16.91 -7.49 -15.55
C GLN A 258 15.80 -8.53 -15.39
N CYS A 259 15.68 -9.13 -14.20
CA CYS A 259 14.60 -10.08 -13.91
C CYS A 259 13.21 -9.45 -14.09
N LEU A 260 13.02 -8.22 -13.61
CA LEU A 260 11.75 -7.51 -13.76
C LEU A 260 11.42 -7.23 -15.23
N VAL A 261 12.38 -6.75 -16.02
CA VAL A 261 12.18 -6.49 -17.45
C VAL A 261 11.82 -7.77 -18.20
N ALA A 262 12.52 -8.87 -17.92
CA ALA A 262 12.23 -10.17 -18.53
C ALA A 262 10.80 -10.66 -18.20
N GLN A 263 10.38 -10.58 -16.93
CA GLN A 263 9.03 -10.99 -16.53
C GLN A 263 7.94 -10.07 -17.08
N LEU A 264 8.17 -8.76 -17.12
CA LEU A 264 7.23 -7.82 -17.75
C LEU A 264 7.08 -8.06 -19.25
N GLN A 265 8.16 -8.43 -19.95
CA GLN A 265 8.09 -8.81 -21.37
C GLN A 265 7.26 -10.08 -21.57
N GLN A 266 7.44 -11.10 -20.73
CA GLN A 266 6.62 -12.32 -20.76
C GLN A 266 5.14 -12.00 -20.52
N LEU A 267 4.81 -11.19 -19.52
CA LEU A 267 3.43 -10.76 -19.24
C LEU A 267 2.80 -9.95 -20.39
N SER A 268 3.61 -9.20 -21.16
CA SER A 268 3.12 -8.46 -22.33
C SER A 268 2.85 -9.33 -23.56
N GLN A 269 3.45 -10.52 -23.63
CA GLN A 269 3.27 -11.47 -24.74
C GLN A 269 2.09 -12.42 -24.51
N ASP A 270 1.70 -12.63 -23.26
CA ASP A 270 0.55 -13.48 -22.93
C ASP A 270 -0.14 -13.00 -21.64
N PRO A 271 -0.98 -11.95 -21.69
CA PRO A 271 -1.59 -11.35 -20.50
C PRO A 271 -2.57 -12.27 -19.77
N PHE A 272 -2.82 -13.49 -20.26
CA PHE A 272 -3.81 -14.44 -19.71
C PHE A 272 -3.32 -15.89 -19.57
N ALA A 273 -2.05 -16.23 -19.84
CA ALA A 273 -1.59 -17.62 -19.81
C ALA A 273 -1.40 -18.24 -18.42
N GLU A 274 -1.27 -17.46 -17.34
CA GLU A 274 -1.16 -17.98 -15.97
C GLU A 274 -2.49 -17.90 -15.18
N ALA A 275 -3.61 -18.12 -15.87
CA ALA A 275 -4.91 -18.38 -15.26
C ALA A 275 -5.32 -19.85 -15.46
N GLY A 276 -4.48 -20.77 -14.98
CA GLY A 276 -4.76 -22.20 -14.86
C GLY A 276 -4.81 -22.62 -13.40
#